data_AF-A0A554JN00-F1
#
_entry.id   AF-A0A554JN00-F1
#
_cell.length_a   1.000
_cell.length_b   1.000
_cell.length_c   1.000
_cell.angle_alpha   90.00
_cell.angle_beta   90.00
_cell.angle_gamma   90.00
#
_symmetry.space_group_name_H-M   'P 1'
#
loop_
_entity.id
_entity.type
_entity.pdbx_description
1 polymer ?
#
loop_
_entity_poly.entity_id
_entity_poly.type
_entity_poly.pdbx_seq_one_letter_code
_entity_poly.pdbx_strand_id
1 'polypeptide(L)'
;IATKKSQAIKGQPSFLYYDDPNIIFHRVSEQKKFCPVGFPKNKTVLTVEVAYTKGDERDKTSDKAFIDRVTKDLIKVGLLKRGEAYDGKMVSLPYVYPLLTKGTEDELAGVRAKVAAYKQLHLIGTGGDYHYADLQILTVKGRDLGERLAGKNETESKELRKEIQTHSFNTEVPLGTYLVKYRSPTFIIAEVGLNHNGSLALAKKLIDAAKEAGASAVKFQSYRAESRLSKKVKENLYAEELVDTEESTFKMLKRLEFGLKEHKELFAYARKVGIPIFSTPFDIENVELLESLGAPFYKIASMDVVNLPLIKRVAETGKPIIMSTGMSTLSQVDEAVDTVRSTGNKNLILLQCVSSYPAAAEDMNLYAMKTLHKTFGVPVGFSDHAIGLIASTVALSLGAVVIERHFTLDRFMEGPDHILSSDPAEFKELVRLSRTIPLIKGKGQKTIVGSEVETINKFKKGLYAKTDIKKGKRITEEMLTIKGPGGAILPKFMDMVVGKSAKETILADYPILWDHII
;
A
#
# COMPACT_ATOMS: atom_id res chain seq x y z
N ILE A 1 -11.70 -42.48 -13.15
CA ILE A 1 -11.88 -43.94 -13.40
C ILE A 1 -12.79 -44.14 -14.61
N ALA A 2 -12.31 -44.79 -15.67
CA ALA A 2 -13.11 -45.13 -16.85
C ALA A 2 -13.91 -46.42 -16.62
N THR A 3 -15.20 -46.43 -16.95
CA THR A 3 -16.10 -47.56 -16.68
C THR A 3 -17.28 -47.66 -17.67
N LYS A 4 -18.11 -48.69 -17.53
CA LYS A 4 -19.36 -48.87 -18.30
C LYS A 4 -20.42 -47.87 -17.86
N LYS A 5 -21.14 -47.30 -18.84
CA LYS A 5 -22.24 -46.35 -18.58
C LYS A 5 -23.38 -46.96 -17.74
N SER A 6 -23.63 -48.27 -17.85
CA SER A 6 -24.73 -48.96 -17.16
C SER A 6 -24.62 -49.01 -15.63
N GLN A 7 -23.49 -48.60 -15.06
CA GLN A 7 -23.23 -48.52 -13.62
C GLN A 7 -23.00 -47.08 -13.12
N ALA A 8 -23.17 -46.08 -14.01
CA ALA A 8 -22.99 -44.70 -13.63
C ALA A 8 -24.12 -44.20 -12.70
N ILE A 9 -23.88 -43.06 -12.03
CA ILE A 9 -24.81 -42.43 -11.08
C ILE A 9 -26.21 -42.38 -11.69
N LYS A 10 -27.16 -43.16 -11.15
CA LYS A 10 -28.54 -43.22 -11.66
C LYS A 10 -29.32 -41.96 -11.24
N GLY A 11 -30.16 -41.43 -12.14
CA GLY A 11 -31.01 -40.27 -11.85
C GLY A 11 -30.35 -38.90 -12.07
N GLN A 12 -30.99 -37.85 -11.54
CA GLN A 12 -30.60 -36.45 -11.78
C GLN A 12 -29.30 -35.95 -11.12
N PRO A 13 -28.80 -36.44 -9.97
CA PRO A 13 -27.61 -35.82 -9.41
C PRO A 13 -26.39 -36.12 -10.28
N SER A 14 -25.66 -35.05 -10.62
CA SER A 14 -24.36 -35.13 -11.31
C SER A 14 -23.21 -35.38 -10.33
N PHE A 15 -23.47 -35.22 -9.03
CA PHE A 15 -22.52 -35.39 -7.93
C PHE A 15 -23.12 -36.24 -6.80
N LEU A 16 -22.30 -37.10 -6.20
CA LEU A 16 -22.59 -37.80 -4.96
C LEU A 16 -21.53 -37.44 -3.93
N TYR A 17 -21.96 -37.17 -2.70
CA TYR A 17 -21.09 -36.85 -1.57
C TYR A 17 -21.07 -38.02 -0.58
N TYR A 18 -19.91 -38.26 0.01
CA TYR A 18 -19.67 -39.36 0.95
C TYR A 18 -18.97 -38.80 2.19
N ASP A 19 -19.55 -39.07 3.36
CA ASP A 19 -19.06 -38.68 4.67
C ASP A 19 -18.63 -39.88 5.54
N ASP A 20 -18.71 -41.11 5.01
CA ASP A 20 -18.28 -42.33 5.70
C ASP A 20 -16.75 -42.35 5.88
N PRO A 21 -16.22 -42.37 7.13
CA PRO A 21 -14.78 -42.38 7.38
C PRO A 21 -14.07 -43.64 6.85
N ASN A 22 -14.81 -44.70 6.49
CA ASN A 22 -14.28 -45.92 5.91
C ASN A 22 -14.15 -45.86 4.37
N ILE A 23 -14.55 -44.75 3.74
CA ILE A 23 -14.46 -44.51 2.30
C ILE A 23 -13.41 -43.41 2.06
N ILE A 24 -12.48 -43.65 1.14
CA ILE A 24 -11.35 -42.72 0.93
C ILE A 24 -11.75 -41.42 0.22
N PHE A 25 -12.85 -41.41 -0.53
CA PHE A 25 -13.27 -40.27 -1.34
C PHE A 25 -14.47 -39.54 -0.76
N HIS A 26 -14.57 -38.26 -1.12
CA HIS A 26 -15.56 -37.32 -0.54
C HIS A 26 -16.64 -36.97 -1.57
N ARG A 27 -16.27 -36.97 -2.86
CA ARG A 27 -17.18 -36.65 -3.95
C ARG A 27 -16.92 -37.50 -5.18
N VAL A 28 -18.00 -37.94 -5.83
CA VAL A 28 -17.95 -38.67 -7.10
C VAL A 28 -18.88 -38.01 -8.10
N SER A 29 -18.43 -37.82 -9.35
CA SER A 29 -19.21 -37.24 -10.43
C SER A 29 -19.05 -38.00 -11.75
N GLU A 30 -20.08 -37.96 -12.61
CA GLU A 30 -20.05 -38.59 -13.93
C GLU A 30 -19.82 -37.54 -15.03
N GLN A 31 -18.64 -37.58 -15.67
CA GLN A 31 -18.24 -36.55 -16.64
C GLN A 31 -19.14 -36.48 -17.88
N LYS A 32 -19.64 -37.64 -18.35
CA LYS A 32 -20.52 -37.72 -19.52
C LYS A 32 -21.85 -37.00 -19.34
N LYS A 33 -22.30 -36.77 -18.10
CA LYS A 33 -23.53 -35.99 -17.82
C LYS A 33 -23.36 -34.49 -18.05
N PHE A 34 -22.15 -33.96 -17.84
CA PHE A 34 -21.85 -32.54 -18.06
C PHE A 34 -21.64 -32.24 -19.55
N CYS A 35 -20.94 -33.13 -20.25
CA CYS A 35 -20.75 -33.04 -21.69
C CYS A 35 -20.69 -34.45 -22.30
N PRO A 36 -21.68 -34.86 -23.11
CA PRO A 36 -21.67 -36.19 -23.72
C PRO A 36 -20.68 -36.30 -24.90
N VAL A 37 -20.19 -35.17 -25.42
CA VAL A 37 -19.28 -35.10 -26.57
C VAL A 37 -17.93 -35.73 -26.19
N GLY A 38 -17.42 -36.61 -27.05
CA GLY A 38 -16.11 -37.27 -26.84
C GLY A 38 -16.17 -38.59 -26.04
N PHE A 39 -17.33 -39.02 -25.53
CA PHE A 39 -17.47 -40.28 -24.78
C PHE A 39 -18.07 -41.42 -25.62
N PRO A 40 -17.45 -42.62 -25.72
CA PRO A 40 -18.02 -43.78 -26.40
C PRO A 40 -19.40 -44.17 -25.85
N LYS A 41 -20.33 -44.65 -26.69
CA LYS A 41 -21.75 -44.88 -26.35
C LYS A 41 -21.95 -45.60 -25.00
N ASN A 42 -21.19 -46.68 -24.77
CA ASN A 42 -21.31 -47.55 -23.59
C ASN A 42 -20.29 -47.29 -22.48
N LYS A 43 -19.47 -46.24 -22.58
CA LYS A 43 -18.44 -45.90 -21.59
C LYS A 43 -18.68 -44.50 -20.99
N THR A 44 -18.16 -44.30 -19.80
CA THR A 44 -18.16 -43.03 -19.07
C THR A 44 -16.90 -42.91 -18.20
N VAL A 45 -16.69 -41.74 -17.61
CA VAL A 45 -15.62 -41.50 -16.63
C VAL A 45 -16.24 -41.00 -15.34
N LEU A 46 -15.93 -41.70 -14.25
CA LEU A 46 -16.16 -41.23 -12.89
C LEU A 46 -14.96 -40.39 -12.44
N THR A 47 -15.21 -39.14 -12.10
CA THR A 47 -14.24 -38.29 -11.40
C THR A 47 -14.47 -38.46 -9.92
N VAL A 48 -13.42 -38.83 -9.20
CA VAL A 48 -13.46 -39.09 -7.77
C VAL A 48 -12.51 -38.12 -7.09
N GLU A 49 -13.02 -37.40 -6.11
CA GLU A 49 -12.28 -36.36 -5.41
C GLU A 49 -11.94 -36.82 -4.00
N VAL A 50 -10.65 -36.74 -3.70
CA VAL A 50 -10.08 -37.14 -2.42
C VAL A 50 -9.29 -35.95 -1.88
N ALA A 51 -9.71 -35.43 -0.72
CA ALA A 51 -8.91 -34.47 0.02
C ALA A 51 -7.68 -35.18 0.61
N TYR A 52 -6.54 -34.52 0.54
CA TYR A 52 -5.28 -34.97 1.11
C TYR A 52 -4.49 -33.79 1.66
N THR A 53 -3.56 -34.06 2.56
CA THR A 53 -2.60 -33.09 3.08
C THR A 53 -1.23 -33.38 2.50
N LYS A 54 -0.52 -32.37 2.01
CA LYS A 54 0.84 -32.57 1.47
C LYS A 54 1.75 -33.25 2.50
N GLY A 55 2.38 -34.34 2.10
CA GLY A 55 3.24 -35.17 2.95
C GLY A 55 2.51 -36.22 3.81
N ASP A 56 1.19 -36.33 3.74
CA ASP A 56 0.44 -37.41 4.39
C ASP A 56 0.60 -38.76 3.65
N GLU A 57 -0.01 -39.82 4.19
CA GLU A 57 0.05 -41.15 3.57
C GLU A 57 -0.59 -41.19 2.18
N ARG A 58 -1.61 -40.36 1.92
CA ARG A 58 -2.33 -40.31 0.65
C ARG A 58 -1.46 -39.67 -0.44
N ASP A 59 -0.75 -38.59 -0.11
CA ASP A 59 0.23 -37.92 -0.99
C ASP A 59 1.42 -38.81 -1.33
N LYS A 60 1.84 -39.66 -0.39
CA LYS A 60 2.97 -40.59 -0.55
C LYS A 60 2.61 -41.89 -1.26
N THR A 61 1.32 -42.19 -1.44
CA THR A 61 0.86 -43.43 -2.07
C THR A 61 1.06 -43.36 -3.59
N SER A 62 1.53 -44.43 -4.21
CA SER A 62 1.67 -44.48 -5.67
C SER A 62 0.31 -44.42 -6.37
N ASP A 63 0.24 -43.75 -7.53
CA ASP A 63 -0.97 -43.60 -8.33
C ASP A 63 -1.75 -44.92 -8.48
N LYS A 64 -1.05 -46.01 -8.77
CA LYS A 64 -1.65 -47.34 -8.94
C LYS A 64 -2.33 -47.83 -7.67
N ALA A 65 -1.61 -47.80 -6.53
CA ALA A 65 -2.16 -48.23 -5.25
C ALA A 65 -3.35 -47.34 -4.81
N PHE A 66 -3.28 -46.05 -5.11
CA PHE A 66 -4.35 -45.10 -4.81
C PHE A 66 -5.61 -45.35 -5.65
N ILE A 67 -5.43 -45.55 -6.96
CA ILE A 67 -6.50 -45.91 -7.90
C ILE A 67 -7.16 -47.24 -7.49
N ASP A 68 -6.37 -48.25 -7.10
CA ASP A 68 -6.88 -49.54 -6.66
C ASP A 68 -7.72 -49.38 -5.38
N ARG A 69 -7.26 -48.56 -4.43
CA ARG A 69 -7.99 -48.26 -3.20
C ARG A 69 -9.31 -47.55 -3.48
N VAL A 70 -9.29 -46.49 -4.30
CA VAL A 70 -10.49 -45.77 -4.72
C VAL A 70 -11.47 -46.69 -5.44
N THR A 71 -10.99 -47.56 -6.33
CA THR A 71 -11.82 -48.51 -7.08
C THR A 71 -12.49 -49.51 -6.14
N LYS A 72 -11.77 -50.00 -5.12
CA LYS A 72 -12.34 -50.88 -4.09
C LYS A 72 -13.48 -50.20 -3.33
N ASP A 73 -13.29 -48.95 -2.94
CA ASP A 73 -14.30 -48.18 -2.21
C ASP A 73 -15.50 -47.83 -3.11
N LEU A 74 -15.30 -47.56 -4.41
CA LEU A 74 -16.37 -47.38 -5.39
C LEU A 74 -17.22 -48.64 -5.56
N ILE A 75 -16.59 -49.83 -5.51
CA ILE A 75 -17.31 -51.12 -5.53
C ILE A 75 -18.11 -51.29 -4.23
N LYS A 76 -17.51 -50.96 -3.08
CA LYS A 76 -18.16 -51.05 -1.76
C LYS A 76 -19.44 -50.21 -1.69
N VAL A 77 -19.44 -49.01 -2.27
CA VAL A 77 -20.62 -48.12 -2.31
C VAL A 77 -21.57 -48.40 -3.48
N GLY A 78 -21.29 -49.44 -4.29
CA GLY A 78 -22.16 -49.87 -5.40
C GLY A 78 -22.11 -49.00 -6.66
N LEU A 79 -21.12 -48.11 -6.79
CA LEU A 79 -20.90 -47.29 -7.99
C LEU A 79 -20.08 -47.99 -9.09
N LEU A 80 -19.43 -49.10 -8.74
CA LEU A 80 -18.70 -49.96 -9.67
C LEU A 80 -18.96 -51.44 -9.36
N LYS A 81 -18.85 -52.29 -10.38
CA LYS A 81 -18.76 -53.74 -10.19
C LYS A 81 -17.32 -54.20 -10.38
N ARG A 82 -16.98 -55.33 -9.74
CA ARG A 82 -15.64 -55.94 -9.85
C ARG A 82 -15.31 -56.25 -11.32
N GLY A 83 -14.15 -55.80 -11.79
CA GLY A 83 -13.69 -55.99 -13.17
C GLY A 83 -14.23 -54.99 -14.20
N GLU A 84 -14.95 -53.94 -13.77
CA GLU A 84 -15.55 -52.94 -14.68
C GLU A 84 -14.85 -51.58 -14.66
N ALA A 85 -13.77 -51.42 -13.91
CA ALA A 85 -12.83 -50.32 -14.08
C ALA A 85 -11.88 -50.66 -15.22
N TYR A 86 -11.95 -49.90 -16.32
CA TYR A 86 -11.09 -50.10 -17.49
C TYR A 86 -9.72 -49.46 -17.31
N ASP A 87 -9.69 -48.28 -16.69
CA ASP A 87 -8.49 -47.49 -16.49
C ASP A 87 -8.72 -46.42 -15.41
N GLY A 88 -7.64 -45.90 -14.84
CA GLY A 88 -7.64 -44.85 -13.84
C GLY A 88 -6.44 -43.93 -14.00
N LYS A 89 -6.65 -42.64 -13.76
CA LYS A 89 -5.59 -41.64 -13.72
C LYS A 89 -5.77 -40.78 -12.47
N MET A 90 -4.68 -40.58 -11.74
CA MET A 90 -4.62 -39.63 -10.63
C MET A 90 -4.13 -38.28 -11.15
N VAL A 91 -4.72 -37.21 -10.63
CA VAL A 91 -4.24 -35.84 -10.84
C VAL A 91 -4.19 -35.18 -9.47
N SER A 92 -2.98 -34.93 -8.99
CA SER A 92 -2.77 -34.21 -7.73
C SER A 92 -2.84 -32.71 -7.98
N LEU A 93 -3.83 -32.06 -7.37
CA LEU A 93 -3.93 -30.60 -7.35
C LEU A 93 -3.50 -30.13 -5.95
N PRO A 94 -2.38 -29.41 -5.81
CA PRO A 94 -1.88 -28.97 -4.51
C PRO A 94 -2.85 -27.99 -3.81
N TYR A 95 -3.76 -27.38 -4.57
CA TYR A 95 -4.75 -26.44 -4.08
C TYR A 95 -6.11 -26.69 -4.76
N VAL A 96 -7.18 -26.68 -3.97
CA VAL A 96 -8.57 -26.86 -4.46
C VAL A 96 -9.12 -25.56 -5.09
N TYR A 97 -8.56 -24.41 -4.69
CA TYR A 97 -8.87 -23.09 -5.22
C TYR A 97 -7.59 -22.42 -5.70
N PRO A 98 -7.64 -21.57 -6.75
CA PRO A 98 -6.45 -20.90 -7.23
C PRO A 98 -6.02 -19.83 -6.21
N LEU A 99 -4.81 -19.96 -5.67
CA LEU A 99 -4.23 -19.06 -4.66
C LEU A 99 -3.42 -17.95 -5.32
N LEU A 100 -3.50 -16.73 -4.78
CA LEU A 100 -2.61 -15.63 -5.14
C LEU A 100 -1.18 -15.98 -4.69
N THR A 101 -0.26 -16.10 -5.63
CA THR A 101 1.17 -16.21 -5.36
C THR A 101 1.86 -14.92 -5.79
N LYS A 102 3.07 -14.69 -5.29
CA LYS A 102 3.85 -13.52 -5.70
C LYS A 102 4.12 -13.59 -7.22
N GLY A 103 3.68 -12.58 -7.97
CA GLY A 103 3.82 -12.53 -9.44
C GLY A 103 2.57 -12.92 -10.24
N THR A 104 1.47 -13.30 -9.58
CA THR A 104 0.20 -13.63 -10.27
C THR A 104 -0.32 -12.46 -11.13
N GLU A 105 -0.10 -11.21 -10.73
CA GLU A 105 -0.49 -10.01 -11.48
C GLU A 105 0.21 -9.93 -12.84
N ASP A 106 1.53 -10.19 -12.88
CA ASP A 106 2.33 -10.18 -14.12
C ASP A 106 1.92 -11.33 -15.06
N GLU A 107 1.69 -12.52 -14.50
CA GLU A 107 1.22 -13.68 -15.27
C GLU A 107 -0.19 -13.45 -15.85
N LEU A 108 -1.10 -12.89 -15.04
CA LEU A 108 -2.46 -12.58 -15.47
C LEU A 108 -2.47 -11.54 -16.60
N ALA A 109 -1.65 -10.49 -16.48
CA ALA A 109 -1.46 -9.51 -17.53
C ALA A 109 -0.95 -10.16 -18.84
N GLY A 110 0.01 -11.08 -18.74
CA GLY A 110 0.54 -11.83 -19.87
C GLY A 110 -0.49 -12.74 -20.55
N VAL A 111 -1.33 -13.43 -19.78
CA VAL A 111 -2.42 -14.27 -20.32
C VAL A 111 -3.47 -13.41 -21.01
N ARG A 112 -3.87 -12.29 -20.40
CA ARG A 112 -4.84 -11.35 -20.98
C ARG A 112 -4.38 -10.80 -22.31
N ALA A 113 -3.11 -10.39 -22.42
CA ALA A 113 -2.54 -9.91 -23.67
C ALA A 113 -2.63 -10.96 -24.79
N LYS A 114 -2.39 -12.24 -24.48
CA LYS A 114 -2.49 -13.34 -25.44
C LYS A 114 -3.94 -13.65 -25.84
N VAL A 115 -4.87 -13.65 -24.89
CA VAL A 115 -6.29 -13.90 -25.18
C VAL A 115 -6.91 -12.76 -25.99
N ALA A 116 -6.55 -11.51 -25.68
CA ALA A 116 -7.00 -10.33 -26.42
C ALA A 116 -6.57 -10.31 -27.89
N ALA A 117 -5.55 -11.09 -28.28
CA ALA A 117 -5.15 -11.23 -29.68
C ALA A 117 -6.19 -11.97 -30.54
N TYR A 118 -7.12 -12.72 -29.92
CA TYR A 118 -8.15 -13.49 -30.62
C TYR A 118 -9.49 -12.75 -30.57
N LYS A 119 -9.89 -12.14 -31.69
CA LYS A 119 -11.13 -11.34 -31.81
C LYS A 119 -12.42 -12.13 -31.54
N GLN A 120 -12.37 -13.45 -31.67
CA GLN A 120 -13.48 -14.37 -31.46
C GLN A 120 -13.55 -14.94 -30.03
N LEU A 121 -12.59 -14.63 -29.17
CA LEU A 121 -12.58 -15.05 -27.77
C LEU A 121 -13.00 -13.88 -26.89
N HIS A 122 -14.01 -14.11 -26.06
CA HIS A 122 -14.52 -13.13 -25.12
C HIS A 122 -14.22 -13.60 -23.69
N LEU A 123 -13.49 -12.77 -22.93
CA LEU A 123 -13.30 -12.98 -21.49
C LEU A 123 -14.58 -12.53 -20.76
N ILE A 124 -15.19 -13.46 -20.02
CA ILE A 124 -16.38 -13.23 -19.20
C ILE A 124 -16.06 -13.50 -17.73
N GLY A 125 -16.76 -12.83 -16.81
CA GLY A 125 -16.57 -12.97 -15.36
C GLY A 125 -15.52 -12.02 -14.75
N THR A 126 -15.03 -12.34 -13.55
CA THR A 126 -14.05 -11.52 -12.80
C THR A 126 -12.62 -11.61 -13.34
N GLY A 127 -12.42 -12.29 -14.47
CA GLY A 127 -11.15 -12.31 -15.21
C GLY A 127 -9.94 -12.77 -14.40
N GLY A 128 -10.12 -13.50 -13.30
CA GLY A 128 -9.04 -13.86 -12.39
C GLY A 128 -8.44 -12.68 -11.61
N ASP A 129 -9.10 -11.52 -11.55
CA ASP A 129 -8.59 -10.33 -10.84
C ASP A 129 -8.66 -10.44 -9.32
N TYR A 130 -9.34 -11.46 -8.77
CA TYR A 130 -9.54 -11.65 -7.33
C TYR A 130 -10.04 -10.38 -6.60
N HIS A 131 -10.76 -9.48 -7.29
CA HIS A 131 -11.52 -8.44 -6.61
C HIS A 131 -12.45 -9.11 -5.61
N TYR A 132 -12.56 -8.55 -4.41
CA TYR A 132 -13.64 -8.91 -3.49
C TYR A 132 -14.96 -8.64 -4.23
N ALA A 133 -15.57 -9.70 -4.74
CA ALA A 133 -16.76 -9.61 -5.57
C ALA A 133 -17.98 -9.52 -4.65
N ASP A 134 -18.28 -8.31 -4.21
CA ASP A 134 -19.53 -8.05 -3.53
C ASP A 134 -20.72 -8.05 -4.51
N LEU A 135 -21.92 -7.98 -3.94
CA LEU A 135 -23.15 -8.01 -4.72
C LEU A 135 -23.23 -6.85 -5.72
N GLN A 136 -22.60 -5.71 -5.45
CA GLN A 136 -22.65 -4.53 -6.33
C GLN A 136 -21.85 -4.78 -7.60
N ILE A 137 -20.61 -5.27 -7.45
CA ILE A 137 -19.74 -5.63 -8.57
C ILE A 137 -20.40 -6.73 -9.42
N LEU A 138 -20.95 -7.77 -8.78
CA LEU A 138 -21.65 -8.85 -9.49
C LEU A 138 -22.90 -8.35 -10.21
N THR A 139 -23.64 -7.41 -9.63
CA THR A 139 -24.85 -6.82 -10.24
C THR A 139 -24.50 -5.98 -11.45
N VAL A 140 -23.46 -5.14 -11.39
CA VAL A 140 -23.01 -4.34 -12.54
C VAL A 140 -22.53 -5.24 -13.66
N LYS A 141 -21.73 -6.29 -13.36
CA LYS A 141 -21.27 -7.25 -14.38
C LYS A 141 -22.42 -8.08 -14.96
N GLY A 142 -23.40 -8.43 -14.15
CA GLY A 142 -24.64 -9.08 -14.61
C GLY A 142 -25.45 -8.17 -15.54
N ARG A 143 -25.52 -6.87 -15.23
CA ARG A 143 -26.18 -5.87 -16.08
C ARG A 143 -25.43 -5.67 -17.40
N ASP A 144 -24.10 -5.48 -17.36
CA ASP A 144 -23.24 -5.38 -18.55
C ASP A 144 -23.40 -6.61 -19.46
N LEU A 145 -23.42 -7.81 -18.86
CA LEU A 145 -23.66 -9.05 -19.61
C LEU A 145 -25.07 -9.10 -20.20
N GLY A 146 -26.09 -8.72 -19.42
CA GLY A 146 -27.46 -8.65 -19.88
C GLY A 146 -27.66 -7.66 -21.04
N GLU A 147 -27.07 -6.47 -20.94
CA GLU A 147 -27.08 -5.45 -22.00
C GLU A 147 -26.38 -5.93 -23.27
N ARG A 148 -25.23 -6.62 -23.13
CA ARG A 148 -24.50 -7.24 -24.26
C ARG A 148 -25.30 -8.35 -24.94
N LEU A 149 -25.96 -9.22 -24.16
CA LEU A 149 -26.75 -10.32 -24.70
C LEU A 149 -28.09 -9.86 -25.31
N ALA A 150 -28.64 -8.74 -24.84
CA ALA A 150 -29.94 -8.22 -25.29
C ALA A 150 -29.88 -7.38 -26.58
N GLY A 151 -28.72 -7.22 -27.21
CA GLY A 151 -28.57 -6.61 -28.54
C GLY A 151 -28.99 -5.13 -28.68
N LYS A 152 -29.38 -4.46 -27.59
CA LYS A 152 -29.91 -3.08 -27.64
C LYS A 152 -28.86 -2.01 -27.99
N ASN A 153 -27.58 -2.36 -28.09
CA ASN A 153 -26.49 -1.48 -28.51
C ASN A 153 -25.66 -2.12 -29.64
N GLU A 154 -26.29 -2.55 -30.75
CA GLU A 154 -25.58 -2.96 -31.98
C GLU A 154 -24.88 -1.80 -32.72
N THR A 155 -24.92 -0.57 -32.19
CA THR A 155 -24.14 0.55 -32.69
C THR A 155 -23.14 0.97 -31.63
N GLU A 156 -21.88 0.70 -31.93
CA GLU A 156 -20.73 1.04 -31.11
C GLU A 156 -20.76 0.40 -29.71
N SER A 157 -20.09 -0.74 -29.60
CA SER A 157 -19.08 -0.87 -28.56
C SER A 157 -18.15 0.35 -28.66
N LYS A 158 -18.59 1.51 -28.15
CA LYS A 158 -17.67 2.41 -27.49
C LYS A 158 -17.08 1.54 -26.41
N GLU A 159 -15.95 0.92 -26.75
CA GLU A 159 -14.94 0.68 -25.77
C GLU A 159 -15.03 1.90 -24.83
N LEU A 160 -15.14 1.66 -23.54
CA LEU A 160 -14.45 2.54 -22.62
C LEU A 160 -12.94 2.47 -22.96
N ARG A 161 -12.54 2.83 -24.19
CA ARG A 161 -11.55 3.87 -24.37
C ARG A 161 -12.15 5.06 -23.63
N LYS A 162 -12.03 5.04 -22.31
CA LYS A 162 -11.56 6.25 -21.63
C LYS A 162 -10.45 6.71 -22.58
N GLU A 163 -10.64 7.83 -23.26
CA GLU A 163 -9.48 8.61 -23.64
C GLU A 163 -8.74 8.74 -22.33
N ILE A 164 -7.72 7.90 -22.14
CA ILE A 164 -6.86 8.00 -20.98
C ILE A 164 -6.22 9.34 -21.25
N GLN A 165 -6.76 10.39 -20.65
CA GLN A 165 -6.12 11.68 -20.68
C GLN A 165 -4.80 11.45 -19.97
N THR A 166 -3.74 11.26 -20.75
CA THR A 166 -2.39 10.88 -20.30
C THR A 166 -1.66 12.08 -19.71
N HIS A 167 -2.39 13.01 -19.10
CA HIS A 167 -1.76 14.11 -18.41
C HIS A 167 -1.08 13.56 -17.16
N SER A 168 0.24 13.70 -17.12
CA SER A 168 1.02 13.43 -15.92
C SER A 168 0.59 14.40 -14.82
N PHE A 169 0.53 13.88 -13.60
CA PHE A 169 0.41 14.72 -12.41
C PHE A 169 1.68 15.56 -12.21
N ASN A 170 1.53 16.67 -11.52
CA ASN A 170 2.66 17.48 -11.11
C ASN A 170 3.45 16.76 -10.01
N THR A 171 4.77 16.77 -10.14
CA THR A 171 5.69 16.28 -9.09
C THR A 171 5.91 17.32 -7.99
N GLU A 172 5.48 18.56 -8.25
CA GLU A 172 5.49 19.68 -7.31
C GLU A 172 4.06 20.25 -7.22
N VAL A 173 3.45 20.18 -6.03
CA VAL A 173 2.04 20.57 -5.83
C VAL A 173 2.00 21.78 -4.88
N PRO A 174 1.39 22.91 -5.30
CA PRO A 174 1.25 24.07 -4.42
C PRO A 174 0.16 23.82 -3.38
N LEU A 175 0.44 24.05 -2.10
CA LEU A 175 -0.54 24.06 -1.01
C LEU A 175 -0.51 25.44 -0.35
N GLY A 176 -1.34 26.35 -0.88
CA GLY A 176 -1.26 27.77 -0.52
C GLY A 176 0.08 28.37 -0.95
N THR A 177 0.85 28.92 0.00
CA THR A 177 2.18 29.48 -0.26
C THR A 177 3.32 28.43 -0.24
N TYR A 178 3.00 27.18 0.09
CA TYR A 178 3.99 26.10 0.18
C TYR A 178 4.04 25.32 -1.12
N LEU A 179 5.24 25.01 -1.62
CA LEU A 179 5.42 24.12 -2.76
C LEU A 179 5.88 22.74 -2.25
N VAL A 180 4.97 21.77 -2.29
CA VAL A 180 5.22 20.41 -1.81
C VAL A 180 5.81 19.57 -2.91
N LYS A 181 7.00 19.02 -2.69
CA LYS A 181 7.66 18.11 -3.63
C LYS A 181 8.58 17.13 -2.93
N TYR A 182 8.95 16.08 -3.65
CA TYR A 182 9.85 15.06 -3.12
C TYR A 182 11.18 15.68 -2.65
N ARG A 183 11.64 15.29 -1.44
CA ARG A 183 12.84 15.80 -0.76
C ARG A 183 12.84 17.29 -0.37
N SER A 184 11.69 17.98 -0.43
CA SER A 184 11.52 19.30 0.21
C SER A 184 11.10 19.16 1.67
N PRO A 185 11.13 20.25 2.46
CA PRO A 185 10.57 20.23 3.81
C PRO A 185 9.15 19.67 3.80
N THR A 186 8.91 18.68 4.65
CA THR A 186 7.61 18.01 4.73
C THR A 186 6.54 19.00 5.22
N PHE A 187 5.39 18.98 4.56
CA PHE A 187 4.23 19.77 4.95
C PHE A 187 3.48 19.07 6.09
N ILE A 188 3.37 19.73 7.25
CA ILE A 188 2.82 19.13 8.48
C ILE A 188 1.41 19.68 8.73
N ILE A 189 0.42 18.80 8.74
CA ILE A 189 -1.00 19.12 8.93
C ILE A 189 -1.41 18.78 10.36
N ALA A 190 -1.93 19.77 11.08
CA ALA A 190 -2.63 19.58 12.34
C ALA A 190 -4.11 19.30 12.04
N GLU A 191 -4.51 18.03 12.11
CA GLU A 191 -5.90 17.63 11.98
C GLU A 191 -6.64 17.91 13.29
N VAL A 192 -7.43 18.99 13.32
CA VAL A 192 -8.30 19.28 14.46
C VAL A 192 -9.46 18.28 14.49
N GLY A 193 -9.95 17.86 13.32
CA GLY A 193 -11.00 16.84 13.21
C GLY A 193 -12.19 17.17 14.11
N LEU A 194 -12.47 16.29 15.07
CA LEU A 194 -13.56 16.41 16.04
C LEU A 194 -13.14 16.96 17.41
N ASN A 195 -11.84 17.19 17.65
CA ASN A 195 -11.27 17.60 18.95
C ASN A 195 -11.70 19.01 19.41
N HIS A 196 -12.43 19.75 18.58
CA HIS A 196 -13.05 21.01 18.98
C HIS A 196 -14.33 20.82 19.80
N ASN A 197 -14.86 19.59 19.93
CA ASN A 197 -16.01 19.26 20.77
C ASN A 197 -17.25 20.15 20.53
N GLY A 198 -17.50 20.55 19.28
CA GLY A 198 -18.58 21.48 18.92
C GLY A 198 -18.40 22.92 19.43
N SER A 199 -17.25 23.26 20.02
CA SER A 199 -16.96 24.58 20.58
C SER A 199 -16.07 25.41 19.65
N LEU A 200 -16.61 26.51 19.14
CA LEU A 200 -15.89 27.47 18.31
C LEU A 200 -14.72 28.14 19.06
N ALA A 201 -14.88 28.37 20.37
CA ALA A 201 -13.82 28.91 21.21
C ALA A 201 -12.65 27.93 21.35
N LEU A 202 -12.95 26.64 21.53
CA LEU A 202 -11.93 25.59 21.59
C LEU A 202 -11.23 25.41 20.24
N ALA A 203 -11.98 25.42 19.13
CA ALA A 203 -11.43 25.35 17.79
C ALA A 203 -10.41 26.48 17.51
N LYS A 204 -10.69 27.72 17.95
CA LYS A 204 -9.74 28.84 17.82
C LYS A 204 -8.46 28.62 18.65
N LYS A 205 -8.57 28.12 19.88
CA LYS A 205 -7.41 27.76 20.71
C LYS A 205 -6.55 26.67 20.06
N LEU A 206 -7.19 25.67 19.43
CA LEU A 206 -6.49 24.63 18.69
C LEU A 206 -5.74 25.20 17.47
N ILE A 207 -6.33 26.17 16.77
CA ILE A 207 -5.65 26.89 15.67
C ILE A 207 -4.41 27.63 16.18
N ASP A 208 -4.52 28.36 17.29
CA ASP A 208 -3.41 29.10 17.88
C ASP A 208 -2.27 28.16 18.30
N ALA A 209 -2.60 27.08 19.02
CA ALA A 209 -1.63 26.10 19.48
C ALA A 209 -0.95 25.35 18.30
N ALA A 210 -1.69 25.01 17.25
CA ALA A 210 -1.12 24.38 16.05
C ALA A 210 -0.13 25.33 15.34
N LYS A 211 -0.47 26.62 15.24
CA LYS A 211 0.42 27.64 14.69
C LYS A 211 1.68 27.80 15.54
N GLU A 212 1.55 27.88 16.86
CA GLU A 212 2.68 27.98 17.79
C GLU A 212 3.59 26.74 17.74
N ALA A 213 3.02 25.55 17.56
CA ALA A 213 3.77 24.31 17.34
C ALA A 213 4.50 24.28 15.98
N GLY A 214 4.14 25.16 15.04
CA GLY A 214 4.76 25.30 13.73
C GLY A 214 4.12 24.44 12.63
N ALA A 215 2.84 24.10 12.76
CA ALA A 215 2.06 23.44 11.72
C ALA A 215 2.08 24.25 10.41
N SER A 216 2.07 23.53 9.27
CA SER A 216 1.98 24.15 7.95
C SER A 216 0.54 24.50 7.57
N ALA A 217 -0.43 23.75 8.10
CA ALA A 217 -1.85 24.03 7.96
C ALA A 217 -2.64 23.38 9.11
N VAL A 218 -3.85 23.89 9.33
CA VAL A 218 -4.87 23.28 10.19
C VAL A 218 -5.99 22.72 9.33
N LYS A 219 -6.43 21.50 9.67
CA LYS A 219 -7.50 20.80 8.96
C LYS A 219 -8.70 20.56 9.88
N PHE A 220 -9.89 20.75 9.33
CA PHE A 220 -11.17 20.43 9.96
C PHE A 220 -11.93 19.39 9.13
N GLN A 221 -13.10 18.99 9.62
CA GLN A 221 -14.04 18.12 8.91
C GLN A 221 -15.34 18.88 8.65
N SER A 222 -15.80 18.90 7.40
CA SER A 222 -17.03 19.59 6.98
C SER A 222 -18.06 18.56 6.52
N TYR A 223 -19.04 18.31 7.38
CA TYR A 223 -20.11 17.34 7.15
C TYR A 223 -21.42 17.81 7.78
N ARG A 224 -22.54 17.24 7.29
CA ARG A 224 -23.77 17.14 8.07
C ARG A 224 -23.88 15.72 8.58
N ALA A 225 -24.27 15.53 9.84
CA ALA A 225 -24.38 14.17 10.37
C ALA A 225 -25.36 13.32 9.53
N GLU A 226 -26.41 13.97 8.99
CA GLU A 226 -27.40 13.40 8.10
C GLU A 226 -26.90 12.95 6.73
N SER A 227 -25.92 13.64 6.17
CA SER A 227 -25.34 13.26 4.88
C SER A 227 -24.25 12.19 5.03
N ARG A 228 -23.60 12.16 6.20
CA ARG A 228 -22.46 11.26 6.47
C ARG A 228 -22.89 9.88 6.98
N LEU A 229 -23.92 9.80 7.82
CA LEU A 229 -24.38 8.53 8.40
C LEU A 229 -25.89 8.39 8.35
N SER A 230 -26.35 7.15 8.16
CA SER A 230 -27.77 6.82 8.23
C SER A 230 -28.30 7.00 9.66
N LYS A 231 -29.43 7.72 9.79
CA LYS A 231 -30.18 7.79 11.06
C LYS A 231 -30.79 6.45 11.48
N LYS A 232 -30.95 5.53 10.53
CA LYS A 232 -31.78 4.31 10.68
C LYS A 232 -30.97 3.03 10.76
N VAL A 233 -29.83 2.97 10.09
CA VAL A 233 -28.99 1.76 10.03
C VAL A 233 -27.82 1.96 10.97
N LYS A 234 -27.81 1.23 12.09
CA LYS A 234 -26.63 1.12 12.94
C LYS A 234 -25.65 0.18 12.23
N GLU A 235 -24.44 0.69 12.01
CA GLU A 235 -23.22 -0.04 11.67
C GLU A 235 -23.42 -1.41 10.99
N ASN A 236 -23.61 -1.37 9.67
CA ASN A 236 -23.61 -2.55 8.77
C ASN A 236 -24.88 -3.43 8.83
N LEU A 237 -25.35 -3.89 7.67
CA LEU A 237 -26.53 -4.77 7.53
C LEU A 237 -26.35 -6.15 8.20
N TYR A 238 -25.14 -6.46 8.70
CA TYR A 238 -24.75 -7.76 9.24
C TYR A 238 -24.41 -7.74 10.73
N ALA A 239 -24.44 -6.58 11.39
CA ALA A 239 -24.22 -6.46 12.83
C ALA A 239 -25.53 -6.04 13.52
N GLU A 240 -26.51 -6.95 13.49
CA GLU A 240 -27.77 -6.80 14.22
C GLU A 240 -27.66 -7.24 15.70
N GLU A 241 -26.45 -7.31 16.27
CA GLU A 241 -26.27 -7.63 17.69
C GLU A 241 -25.75 -6.42 18.48
N LEU A 242 -26.62 -5.99 19.38
CA LEU A 242 -26.47 -5.07 20.50
C LEU A 242 -25.03 -4.74 20.93
N VAL A 243 -24.70 -3.45 20.90
CA VAL A 243 -23.93 -2.82 21.97
C VAL A 243 -24.70 -1.59 22.43
N ASP A 244 -25.08 -1.58 23.69
CA ASP A 244 -25.63 -0.41 24.38
C ASP A 244 -24.48 0.58 24.59
N THR A 245 -24.14 1.32 23.53
CA THR A 245 -23.26 2.48 23.61
C THR A 245 -24.10 3.68 24.07
N GLU A 246 -23.62 4.42 25.08
CA GLU A 246 -24.35 5.57 25.67
C GLU A 246 -24.71 6.64 24.61
N GLU A 247 -23.89 6.79 23.55
CA GLU A 247 -24.16 7.67 22.41
C GLU A 247 -23.88 6.93 21.07
N SER A 248 -24.79 7.02 20.10
CA SER A 248 -24.54 6.48 18.75
C SER A 248 -23.61 7.41 17.95
N THR A 249 -22.84 6.85 17.02
CA THR A 249 -21.95 7.62 16.13
C THR A 249 -22.67 8.79 15.43
N PHE A 250 -23.94 8.59 15.03
CA PHE A 250 -24.79 9.66 14.49
C PHE A 250 -25.02 10.81 15.49
N LYS A 251 -25.38 10.50 16.75
CA LYS A 251 -25.63 11.52 17.80
C LYS A 251 -24.36 12.31 18.11
N MET A 252 -23.23 11.62 18.25
CA MET A 252 -21.93 12.25 18.47
C MET A 252 -21.59 13.21 17.32
N LEU A 253 -21.63 12.74 16.08
CA LEU A 253 -21.35 13.59 14.92
C LEU A 253 -22.30 14.80 14.84
N LYS A 254 -23.58 14.62 15.20
CA LYS A 254 -24.58 15.69 15.21
C LYS A 254 -24.29 16.76 16.26
N ARG A 255 -23.84 16.37 17.45
CA ARG A 255 -23.43 17.29 18.52
C ARG A 255 -22.18 18.09 18.13
N LEU A 256 -21.30 17.46 17.37
CA LEU A 256 -20.01 18.03 16.98
C LEU A 256 -20.05 18.80 15.65
N GLU A 257 -21.14 18.76 14.89
CA GLU A 257 -21.19 19.39 13.57
C GLU A 257 -21.10 20.92 13.64
N PHE A 258 -20.35 21.51 12.71
CA PHE A 258 -20.31 22.96 12.51
C PHE A 258 -21.16 23.37 11.30
N GLY A 259 -21.91 24.47 11.45
CA GLY A 259 -22.67 25.07 10.37
C GLY A 259 -21.85 26.07 9.56
N LEU A 260 -22.51 26.75 8.62
CA LEU A 260 -21.91 27.80 7.79
C LEU A 260 -21.32 28.94 8.63
N LYS A 261 -22.00 29.33 9.71
CA LYS A 261 -21.57 30.44 10.57
C LYS A 261 -20.23 30.13 11.24
N GLU A 262 -20.13 28.95 11.84
CA GLU A 262 -18.93 28.48 12.53
C GLU A 262 -17.77 28.32 11.55
N HIS A 263 -17.99 27.69 10.39
CA HIS A 263 -16.96 27.56 9.35
C HIS A 263 -16.49 28.93 8.86
N LYS A 264 -17.39 29.87 8.59
CA LYS A 264 -17.02 31.24 8.16
C LYS A 264 -16.15 31.94 9.20
N GLU A 265 -16.48 31.79 10.48
CA GLU A 265 -15.72 32.39 11.57
C GLU A 265 -14.34 31.74 11.74
N LEU A 266 -14.24 30.41 11.62
CA LEU A 266 -12.96 29.68 11.66
C LEU A 266 -12.04 30.06 10.50
N PHE A 267 -12.58 30.12 9.28
CA PHE A 267 -11.80 30.49 8.10
C PHE A 267 -11.31 31.94 8.20
N ALA A 268 -12.14 32.86 8.70
CA ALA A 268 -11.72 34.22 8.96
C ALA A 268 -10.66 34.31 10.07
N TYR A 269 -10.80 33.53 11.14
CA TYR A 269 -9.85 33.51 12.24
C TYR A 269 -8.48 32.97 11.82
N ALA A 270 -8.43 31.82 11.14
CA ALA A 270 -7.20 31.22 10.65
C ALA A 270 -6.44 32.17 9.69
N ARG A 271 -7.17 32.87 8.80
CA ARG A 271 -6.59 33.93 7.96
C ARG A 271 -6.02 35.08 8.78
N LYS A 272 -6.75 35.55 9.80
CA LYS A 272 -6.30 36.63 10.70
C LYS A 272 -5.01 36.26 11.42
N VAL A 273 -4.89 35.02 11.91
CA VAL A 273 -3.68 34.55 12.59
C VAL A 273 -2.60 34.07 11.61
N GLY A 274 -2.88 33.98 10.30
CA GLY A 274 -1.88 33.68 9.29
C GLY A 274 -1.46 32.21 9.21
N ILE A 275 -2.40 31.28 9.39
CA ILE A 275 -2.19 29.84 9.13
C ILE A 275 -3.17 29.36 8.06
N PRO A 276 -2.71 28.60 7.03
CA PRO A 276 -3.61 27.99 6.06
C PRO A 276 -4.61 27.07 6.76
N ILE A 277 -5.89 27.24 6.41
CA ILE A 277 -6.99 26.40 6.87
C ILE A 277 -7.65 25.75 5.67
N PHE A 278 -8.01 24.49 5.84
CA PHE A 278 -8.78 23.71 4.88
C PHE A 278 -9.60 22.65 5.62
N SER A 279 -10.39 21.87 4.88
CA SER A 279 -11.26 20.87 5.48
C SER A 279 -11.45 19.67 4.56
N THR A 280 -11.90 18.57 5.14
CA THR A 280 -12.41 17.40 4.42
C THR A 280 -13.92 17.55 4.18
N PRO A 281 -14.40 17.78 2.94
CA PRO A 281 -15.82 17.64 2.62
C PRO A 281 -16.23 16.17 2.56
N PHE A 282 -17.39 15.85 3.12
CA PHE A 282 -17.97 14.49 3.08
C PHE A 282 -19.17 14.36 2.10
N ASP A 283 -19.55 15.48 1.46
CA ASP A 283 -20.60 15.54 0.46
C ASP A 283 -20.37 16.75 -0.48
N ILE A 284 -21.14 16.82 -1.57
CA ILE A 284 -21.04 17.87 -2.58
C ILE A 284 -21.38 19.25 -1.99
N GLU A 285 -22.35 19.33 -1.08
CA GLU A 285 -22.76 20.59 -0.45
C GLU A 285 -21.62 21.21 0.37
N ASN A 286 -20.84 20.38 1.06
CA ASN A 286 -19.66 20.79 1.78
C ASN A 286 -18.50 21.18 0.84
N VAL A 287 -18.45 20.68 -0.39
CA VAL A 287 -17.52 21.22 -1.42
C VAL A 287 -17.88 22.66 -1.74
N GLU A 288 -19.16 22.95 -1.99
CA GLU A 288 -19.64 24.32 -2.30
C GLU A 288 -19.44 25.27 -1.13
N LEU A 289 -19.71 24.82 0.09
CA LEU A 289 -19.42 25.56 1.32
C LEU A 289 -17.96 25.98 1.35
N LEU A 290 -17.04 25.03 1.17
CA LEU A 290 -15.60 25.29 1.23
C LEU A 290 -15.10 26.17 0.07
N GLU A 291 -15.68 26.04 -1.12
CA GLU A 291 -15.42 26.96 -2.24
C GLU A 291 -15.82 28.40 -1.86
N SER A 292 -17.02 28.58 -1.29
CA SER A 292 -17.51 29.90 -0.85
C SER A 292 -16.65 30.55 0.24
N LEU A 293 -15.92 29.75 1.02
CA LEU A 293 -15.02 30.20 2.07
C LEU A 293 -13.59 30.45 1.59
N GLY A 294 -13.29 30.13 0.33
CA GLY A 294 -11.97 30.26 -0.28
C GLY A 294 -10.97 29.24 0.25
N ALA A 295 -11.38 27.99 0.45
CA ALA A 295 -10.45 26.91 0.81
C ALA A 295 -9.34 26.80 -0.25
N PRO A 296 -8.05 26.75 0.15
CA PRO A 296 -6.92 26.79 -0.78
C PRO A 296 -6.65 25.43 -1.46
N PHE A 297 -7.09 24.34 -0.83
CA PHE A 297 -6.95 22.96 -1.30
C PHE A 297 -7.89 22.05 -0.49
N TYR A 298 -8.02 20.79 -0.89
CA TYR A 298 -8.98 19.84 -0.34
C TYR A 298 -8.34 18.56 0.20
N LYS A 299 -8.99 17.98 1.22
CA LYS A 299 -8.72 16.61 1.68
C LYS A 299 -9.82 15.68 1.19
N ILE A 300 -9.47 14.54 0.62
CA ILE A 300 -10.39 13.39 0.48
C ILE A 300 -10.06 12.38 1.58
N ALA A 301 -11.07 11.99 2.36
CA ALA A 301 -10.94 10.98 3.42
C ALA A 301 -10.78 9.57 2.83
N SER A 302 -10.17 8.68 3.61
CA SER A 302 -10.01 7.26 3.23
C SER A 302 -11.33 6.58 2.86
N MET A 303 -12.43 6.89 3.57
CA MET A 303 -13.74 6.31 3.28
C MET A 303 -14.35 6.79 1.96
N ASP A 304 -13.93 7.96 1.48
CA ASP A 304 -14.41 8.58 0.25
C ASP A 304 -13.50 8.28 -0.95
N VAL A 305 -12.46 7.44 -0.79
CA VAL A 305 -11.60 7.02 -1.91
C VAL A 305 -12.38 6.29 -3.00
N VAL A 306 -13.48 5.62 -2.64
CA VAL A 306 -14.39 4.96 -3.59
C VAL A 306 -15.55 5.87 -4.04
N ASN A 307 -15.68 7.06 -3.44
CA ASN A 307 -16.73 8.02 -3.75
C ASN A 307 -16.35 8.87 -4.97
N LEU A 308 -16.30 8.22 -6.14
CA LEU A 308 -15.86 8.85 -7.39
C LEU A 308 -16.64 10.14 -7.73
N PRO A 309 -17.96 10.25 -7.51
CA PRO A 309 -18.68 11.51 -7.72
C PRO A 309 -18.15 12.67 -6.88
N LEU A 310 -17.86 12.45 -5.59
CA LEU A 310 -17.28 13.47 -4.72
C LEU A 310 -15.86 13.83 -5.16
N ILE A 311 -15.03 12.83 -5.45
CA ILE A 311 -13.65 13.04 -5.96
C ILE A 311 -13.67 13.90 -7.23
N LYS A 312 -14.56 13.57 -8.18
CA LYS A 312 -14.71 14.31 -9.42
C LYS A 312 -15.10 15.77 -9.16
N ARG A 313 -16.12 16.01 -8.34
CA ARG A 313 -16.57 17.37 -8.00
C ARG A 313 -15.46 18.19 -7.34
N VAL A 314 -14.70 17.61 -6.42
CA VAL A 314 -13.55 18.28 -5.80
C VAL A 314 -12.47 18.57 -6.86
N ALA A 315 -12.17 17.63 -7.74
CA ALA A 315 -11.16 17.80 -8.78
C ALA A 315 -11.52 18.87 -9.82
N GLU A 316 -12.81 19.02 -10.16
CA GLU A 316 -13.35 20.08 -11.04
C GLU A 316 -13.15 21.50 -10.49
N THR A 317 -12.88 21.68 -9.19
CA THR A 317 -12.47 22.99 -8.65
C THR A 317 -11.12 23.47 -9.18
N GLY A 318 -10.31 22.56 -9.74
CA GLY A 318 -8.93 22.82 -10.17
C GLY A 318 -7.93 23.01 -9.03
N LYS A 319 -8.39 22.95 -7.76
CA LYS A 319 -7.54 23.13 -6.58
C LYS A 319 -6.78 21.85 -6.24
N PRO A 320 -5.64 21.96 -5.54
CA PRO A 320 -4.88 20.80 -5.07
C PRO A 320 -5.68 19.86 -4.18
N ILE A 321 -5.42 18.57 -4.31
CA ILE A 321 -6.08 17.49 -3.56
C ILE A 321 -5.05 16.69 -2.77
N ILE A 322 -5.36 16.46 -1.49
CA ILE A 322 -4.66 15.51 -0.62
C ILE A 322 -5.61 14.35 -0.32
N MET A 323 -5.35 13.17 -0.87
CA MET A 323 -6.25 12.02 -0.79
C MET A 323 -5.65 10.91 0.06
N SER A 324 -6.36 10.46 1.11
CA SER A 324 -5.92 9.31 1.92
C SER A 324 -6.37 8.02 1.27
N THR A 325 -5.57 6.97 1.41
CA THR A 325 -5.79 5.67 0.76
C THR A 325 -5.97 4.52 1.75
N GLY A 326 -6.40 4.81 2.98
CA GLY A 326 -6.74 3.76 3.94
C GLY A 326 -8.02 3.01 3.53
N MET A 327 -8.18 1.76 3.97
CA MET A 327 -9.33 0.90 3.60
C MET A 327 -9.48 0.64 2.08
N SER A 328 -8.42 0.85 1.30
CA SER A 328 -8.45 0.69 -0.15
C SER A 328 -7.34 -0.20 -0.68
N THR A 329 -7.67 -0.96 -1.71
CA THR A 329 -6.72 -1.69 -2.56
C THR A 329 -6.06 -0.75 -3.56
N LEU A 330 -4.95 -1.17 -4.18
CA LEU A 330 -4.29 -0.38 -5.23
C LEU A 330 -5.23 -0.07 -6.41
N SER A 331 -6.14 -0.99 -6.75
CA SER A 331 -7.14 -0.79 -7.82
C SER A 331 -8.13 0.32 -7.49
N GLN A 332 -8.63 0.38 -6.25
CA GLN A 332 -9.55 1.45 -5.83
C GLN A 332 -8.84 2.81 -5.80
N VAL A 333 -7.56 2.82 -5.41
CA VAL A 333 -6.73 4.03 -5.51
C VAL A 333 -6.54 4.44 -6.98
N ASP A 334 -6.33 3.49 -7.89
CA ASP A 334 -6.22 3.77 -9.33
C ASP A 334 -7.51 4.40 -9.88
N GLU A 335 -8.68 3.87 -9.55
CA GLU A 335 -9.98 4.44 -9.94
C GLU A 335 -10.16 5.89 -9.45
N ALA A 336 -9.77 6.18 -8.21
CA ALA A 336 -9.81 7.51 -7.62
C ALA A 336 -8.84 8.49 -8.31
N VAL A 337 -7.60 8.04 -8.53
CA VAL A 337 -6.56 8.80 -9.23
C VAL A 337 -6.99 9.10 -10.67
N ASP A 338 -7.55 8.12 -11.37
CA ASP A 338 -8.12 8.27 -12.71
C ASP A 338 -9.27 9.27 -12.74
N THR A 339 -10.11 9.27 -11.72
CA THR A 339 -11.22 10.22 -11.59
C THR A 339 -10.68 11.64 -11.51
N VAL A 340 -9.67 11.91 -10.68
CA VAL A 340 -8.99 13.22 -10.64
C VAL A 340 -8.39 13.56 -12.00
N ARG A 341 -7.64 12.62 -12.60
CA ARG A 341 -6.97 12.80 -13.89
C ARG A 341 -7.95 13.19 -15.00
N SER A 342 -9.15 12.60 -15.01
CA SER A 342 -10.18 12.85 -16.02
C SER A 342 -10.74 14.27 -16.03
N THR A 343 -10.54 15.03 -14.94
CA THR A 343 -10.96 16.44 -14.85
C THR A 343 -9.89 17.41 -15.36
N GLY A 344 -8.70 16.92 -15.71
CA GLY A 344 -7.54 17.73 -16.08
C GLY A 344 -6.78 18.32 -14.87
N ASN A 345 -7.22 18.06 -13.63
CA ASN A 345 -6.51 18.51 -12.43
C ASN A 345 -5.25 17.69 -12.19
N LYS A 346 -4.09 18.35 -12.22
CA LYS A 346 -2.76 17.73 -12.09
C LYS A 346 -2.18 17.80 -10.67
N ASN A 347 -2.89 18.39 -9.72
CA ASN A 347 -2.38 18.69 -8.38
C ASN A 347 -2.91 17.68 -7.36
N LEU A 348 -2.33 16.49 -7.34
CA LEU A 348 -2.72 15.40 -6.45
C LEU A 348 -1.56 14.96 -5.55
N ILE A 349 -1.84 14.77 -4.26
CA ILE A 349 -0.96 14.15 -3.27
C ILE A 349 -1.71 12.96 -2.67
N LEU A 350 -1.07 11.80 -2.59
CA LEU A 350 -1.63 10.63 -1.92
C LEU A 350 -1.05 10.48 -0.51
N LEU A 351 -1.86 10.06 0.45
CA LEU A 351 -1.41 9.70 1.79
C LEU A 351 -1.64 8.21 2.04
N GLN A 352 -0.55 7.48 2.31
CA GLN A 352 -0.67 6.16 2.94
C GLN A 352 -1.32 6.35 4.32
N CYS A 353 -2.20 5.42 4.70
CA CYS A 353 -3.00 5.54 5.92
C CYS A 353 -3.50 4.17 6.36
N VAL A 354 -3.55 3.94 7.68
CA VAL A 354 -4.29 2.83 8.29
C VAL A 354 -5.47 3.43 9.05
N SER A 355 -6.70 3.15 8.62
CA SER A 355 -7.92 3.70 9.22
C SER A 355 -8.35 2.93 10.48
N SER A 356 -7.42 2.73 11.41
CA SER A 356 -7.65 2.24 12.78
C SER A 356 -7.24 3.32 13.75
N TYR A 357 -7.98 3.50 14.84
CA TYR A 357 -7.85 4.64 15.75
C TYR A 357 -7.78 4.12 17.21
N PRO A 358 -6.58 3.84 17.75
CA PRO A 358 -5.26 3.99 17.14
C PRO A 358 -4.89 2.84 16.18
N ALA A 359 -3.91 3.08 15.32
CA ALA A 359 -3.34 2.06 14.44
C ALA A 359 -2.09 1.41 15.08
N ALA A 360 -1.99 0.09 14.99
CA ALA A 360 -0.85 -0.68 15.49
C ALA A 360 0.37 -0.54 14.56
N ALA A 361 1.58 -0.64 15.13
CA ALA A 361 2.82 -0.40 14.38
C ALA A 361 3.02 -1.42 13.25
N GLU A 362 2.60 -2.67 13.48
CA GLU A 362 2.71 -3.79 12.55
C GLU A 362 1.84 -3.60 11.30
N ASP A 363 0.73 -2.86 11.42
CA ASP A 363 -0.23 -2.64 10.34
C ASP A 363 0.14 -1.46 9.43
N MET A 364 1.07 -0.59 9.86
CA MET A 364 1.36 0.68 9.18
C MET A 364 1.76 0.54 7.72
N ASN A 365 2.51 -0.53 7.40
CA ASN A 365 3.00 -0.85 6.05
C ASN A 365 3.54 0.38 5.28
N LEU A 366 4.44 1.16 5.89
CA LEU A 366 4.90 2.44 5.32
C LEU A 366 5.66 2.31 3.98
N TYR A 367 6.10 1.10 3.60
CA TYR A 367 6.63 0.85 2.26
C TYR A 367 5.58 1.04 1.15
N ALA A 368 4.28 0.93 1.46
CA ALA A 368 3.20 1.25 0.52
C ALA A 368 3.31 2.67 -0.05
N MET A 369 3.88 3.62 0.69
CA MET A 369 4.16 4.96 0.16
C MET A 369 5.06 4.92 -1.08
N LYS A 370 6.05 4.03 -1.11
CA LYS A 370 6.94 3.85 -2.27
C LYS A 370 6.18 3.23 -3.44
N THR A 371 5.26 2.31 -3.17
CA THR A 371 4.39 1.72 -4.19
C THR A 371 3.50 2.79 -4.80
N LEU A 372 2.76 3.55 -3.99
CA LEU A 372 1.91 4.65 -4.46
C LEU A 372 2.69 5.66 -5.32
N HIS A 373 3.89 6.06 -4.88
CA HIS A 373 4.72 7.00 -5.63
C HIS A 373 5.16 6.43 -6.98
N LYS A 374 5.62 5.19 -7.02
CA LYS A 374 6.07 4.52 -8.25
C LYS A 374 4.92 4.28 -9.23
N THR A 375 3.76 3.88 -8.73
CA THR A 375 2.59 3.54 -9.55
C THR A 375 1.96 4.79 -10.16
N PHE A 376 1.76 5.85 -9.37
CA PHE A 376 0.97 7.01 -9.81
C PHE A 376 1.79 8.25 -10.19
N GLY A 377 3.09 8.27 -9.88
CA GLY A 377 3.98 9.40 -10.21
C GLY A 377 3.66 10.69 -9.44
N VAL A 378 2.91 10.61 -8.36
CA VAL A 378 2.48 11.74 -7.50
C VAL A 378 3.35 11.85 -6.25
N PRO A 379 3.42 13.04 -5.61
CA PRO A 379 3.96 13.15 -4.27
C PRO A 379 3.14 12.31 -3.27
N VAL A 380 3.85 11.66 -2.34
CA VAL A 380 3.21 10.79 -1.34
C VAL A 380 3.61 11.18 0.08
N GLY A 381 2.61 11.26 0.95
CA GLY A 381 2.74 11.50 2.37
C GLY A 381 2.16 10.35 3.21
N PHE A 382 1.93 10.63 4.49
CA PHE A 382 1.38 9.69 5.45
C PHE A 382 0.37 10.39 6.36
N SER A 383 -0.78 9.74 6.56
CA SER A 383 -1.80 10.12 7.54
C SER A 383 -1.68 9.17 8.72
N ASP A 384 -1.28 9.69 9.88
CA ASP A 384 -0.82 8.91 11.02
C ASP A 384 -1.85 8.91 12.15
N HIS A 385 -2.31 7.71 12.50
CA HIS A 385 -3.22 7.44 13.62
C HIS A 385 -2.55 6.59 14.73
N ALA A 386 -1.21 6.49 14.71
CA ALA A 386 -0.45 5.81 15.75
C ALA A 386 -0.33 6.67 17.01
N ILE A 387 -0.25 6.02 18.16
CA ILE A 387 0.18 6.69 19.39
C ILE A 387 1.68 7.01 19.29
N GLY A 388 2.04 8.26 19.62
CA GLY A 388 3.43 8.73 19.57
C GLY A 388 3.98 8.88 18.15
N LEU A 389 5.19 9.42 18.03
CA LEU A 389 5.74 9.89 16.75
C LEU A 389 6.52 8.86 15.93
N ILE A 390 6.59 7.59 16.36
CA ILE A 390 7.45 6.58 15.73
C ILE A 390 7.05 6.38 14.26
N ALA A 391 5.76 6.16 13.97
CA ALA A 391 5.27 5.94 12.61
C ALA A 391 5.55 7.16 11.70
N SER A 392 5.20 8.37 12.15
CA SER A 392 5.56 9.62 11.47
C SER A 392 7.06 9.77 11.22
N THR A 393 7.91 9.42 12.18
CA THR A 393 9.38 9.50 12.05
C THR A 393 9.89 8.56 10.97
N VAL A 394 9.37 7.33 10.92
CA VAL A 394 9.70 6.36 9.87
C VAL A 394 9.20 6.87 8.51
N ALA A 395 7.98 7.39 8.42
CA ALA A 395 7.44 7.95 7.17
C ALA A 395 8.30 9.13 6.64
N LEU A 396 8.72 10.04 7.52
CA LEU A 396 9.66 11.12 7.19
C LEU A 396 10.99 10.54 6.65
N SER A 397 11.52 9.50 7.29
CA SER A 397 12.75 8.82 6.84
C SER A 397 12.59 8.18 5.45
N LEU A 398 11.39 7.70 5.10
CA LEU A 398 11.06 7.12 3.80
C LEU A 398 10.77 8.19 2.73
N GLY A 399 10.63 9.45 3.12
CA GLY A 399 10.45 10.59 2.21
C GLY A 399 9.02 11.09 2.07
N ALA A 400 8.19 10.94 3.11
CA ALA A 400 6.88 11.59 3.18
C ALA A 400 6.99 13.09 2.88
N VAL A 401 6.23 13.56 1.91
CA VAL A 401 6.15 15.00 1.58
C VAL A 401 5.09 15.74 2.39
N VAL A 402 4.13 14.98 2.93
CA VAL A 402 3.07 15.45 3.84
C VAL A 402 3.00 14.49 5.03
N ILE A 403 2.86 15.01 6.25
CA ILE A 403 2.43 14.23 7.41
C ILE A 403 1.16 14.88 7.96
N GLU A 404 0.12 14.09 8.14
CA GLU A 404 -1.11 14.48 8.80
C GLU A 404 -1.24 13.73 10.12
N ARG A 405 -1.51 14.45 11.22
CA ARG A 405 -1.78 13.88 12.54
C ARG A 405 -2.90 14.64 13.22
N HIS A 406 -3.75 13.90 13.96
CA HIS A 406 -4.73 14.53 14.83
C HIS A 406 -4.03 15.38 15.89
N PHE A 407 -4.62 16.52 16.22
CA PHE A 407 -4.06 17.54 17.10
C PHE A 407 -5.05 17.92 18.20
N THR A 408 -4.56 18.00 19.42
CA THR A 408 -5.34 18.37 20.61
C THR A 408 -4.57 19.36 21.49
N LEU A 409 -5.26 20.02 22.43
CA LEU A 409 -4.60 20.76 23.51
C LEU A 409 -4.15 19.81 24.63
N ASP A 410 -4.95 18.78 24.90
CA ASP A 410 -4.72 17.76 25.92
C ASP A 410 -5.33 16.43 25.45
N ARG A 411 -4.61 15.34 25.66
CA ARG A 411 -5.01 13.97 25.27
C ARG A 411 -6.08 13.37 26.17
N PHE A 412 -6.21 13.90 27.39
CA PHE A 412 -7.17 13.42 28.38
C PHE A 412 -8.51 14.15 28.31
N MET A 413 -8.70 15.05 27.34
CA MET A 413 -10.02 15.64 27.06
C MET A 413 -11.00 14.59 26.54
N GLU A 414 -12.28 14.78 26.86
CA GLU A 414 -13.35 13.90 26.39
C GLU A 414 -13.56 14.04 24.88
N GLY A 415 -13.63 12.92 24.16
CA GLY A 415 -13.89 12.85 22.73
C GLY A 415 -13.16 11.68 22.06
N PRO A 416 -13.57 11.29 20.84
CA PRO A 416 -13.14 10.04 20.23
C PRO A 416 -11.64 10.04 19.84
N ASP A 417 -11.11 11.20 19.44
CA ASP A 417 -9.78 11.30 18.83
C ASP A 417 -8.72 11.90 19.77
N HIS A 418 -9.08 12.39 20.96
CA HIS A 418 -8.13 13.10 21.84
C HIS A 418 -6.96 12.21 22.27
N ILE A 419 -7.22 10.94 22.61
CA ILE A 419 -6.22 10.04 23.18
C ILE A 419 -5.08 9.71 22.20
N LEU A 420 -5.37 9.62 20.90
CA LEU A 420 -4.39 9.35 19.85
C LEU A 420 -3.73 10.63 19.29
N SER A 421 -4.35 11.78 19.52
CA SER A 421 -3.90 13.07 18.99
C SER A 421 -2.56 13.50 19.59
N SER A 422 -1.78 14.26 18.85
CA SER A 422 -0.59 14.94 19.38
C SER A 422 -1.01 16.20 20.14
N ASP A 423 -0.47 16.37 21.34
CA ASP A 423 -0.54 17.64 22.07
C ASP A 423 0.45 18.68 21.47
N PRO A 424 0.46 19.94 21.92
CA PRO A 424 1.36 20.97 21.37
C PRO A 424 2.85 20.64 21.48
N ALA A 425 3.28 19.95 22.54
CA ALA A 425 4.69 19.61 22.74
C ALA A 425 5.14 18.49 21.78
N GLU A 426 4.34 17.43 21.67
CA GLU A 426 4.60 16.34 20.73
C GLU A 426 4.52 16.84 19.27
N PHE A 427 3.54 17.67 18.94
CA PHE A 427 3.42 18.21 17.59
C PHE A 427 4.60 19.11 17.21
N LYS A 428 5.12 19.91 18.15
CA LYS A 428 6.34 20.71 17.96
C LYS A 428 7.55 19.82 17.72
N GLU A 429 7.64 18.68 18.40
CA GLU A 429 8.69 17.68 18.15
C GLU A 429 8.56 17.07 16.75
N LEU A 430 7.35 16.74 16.29
CA LEU A 430 7.13 16.30 14.91
C LEU A 430 7.60 17.34 13.89
N VAL A 431 7.27 18.62 14.11
CA VAL A 431 7.74 19.72 13.25
C VAL A 431 9.27 19.79 13.26
N ARG A 432 9.92 19.66 14.42
CA ARG A 432 11.39 19.62 14.52
C ARG A 432 11.98 18.44 13.74
N LEU A 433 11.43 17.24 13.90
CA LEU A 433 11.86 16.02 13.20
C LEU A 433 11.71 16.18 11.68
N SER A 434 10.59 16.75 11.21
CA SER A 434 10.33 16.99 9.78
C SER A 434 11.37 17.88 9.11
N ARG A 435 11.97 18.81 9.85
CA ARG A 435 13.02 19.72 9.38
C ARG A 435 14.42 19.10 9.49
N THR A 436 14.63 18.25 10.50
CA THR A 436 15.95 17.68 10.81
C THR A 436 16.25 16.43 9.95
N ILE A 437 15.28 15.55 9.77
CA ILE A 437 15.46 14.27 9.06
C ILE A 437 15.96 14.45 7.61
N PRO A 438 15.44 15.40 6.81
CA PRO A 438 15.98 15.66 5.48
C PRO A 438 17.46 16.03 5.47
N LEU A 439 17.93 16.79 6.48
CA LEU A 439 19.33 17.16 6.63
C LEU A 439 20.20 15.93 6.95
N ILE A 440 19.70 15.03 7.81
CA ILE A 440 20.38 13.77 8.17
C ILE A 440 20.46 12.82 6.95
N LYS A 441 19.37 12.68 6.19
CA LYS A 441 19.34 11.82 4.99
C LYS A 441 20.35 12.27 3.94
N GLY A 442 20.57 13.57 3.82
CA GLY A 442 21.52 14.16 2.89
C GLY A 442 21.26 13.76 1.44
N LYS A 443 22.34 13.72 0.64
CA LYS A 443 22.28 13.44 -0.81
C LYS A 443 22.59 11.99 -1.19
N GLY A 444 22.93 11.14 -0.23
CA GLY A 444 23.33 9.74 -0.46
C GLY A 444 24.73 9.56 -1.07
N GLN A 445 25.54 10.61 -1.18
CA GLN A 445 26.91 10.56 -1.70
C GLN A 445 27.92 10.40 -0.55
N LYS A 446 28.71 9.32 -0.55
CA LYS A 446 29.80 9.16 0.41
C LYS A 446 30.97 10.06 0.03
N THR A 447 31.14 11.12 0.79
CA THR A 447 32.25 12.07 0.66
C THR A 447 32.92 12.28 2.02
N ILE A 448 34.05 12.98 2.03
CA ILE A 448 34.67 13.52 3.24
C ILE A 448 33.96 14.85 3.51
N VAL A 449 33.45 15.03 4.73
CA VAL A 449 32.87 16.32 5.12
C VAL A 449 33.95 17.23 5.72
N GLY A 450 33.74 18.55 5.67
CA GLY A 450 34.75 19.52 6.12
C GLY A 450 35.21 19.31 7.57
N SER A 451 34.30 18.87 8.44
CA SER A 451 34.61 18.55 9.85
C SER A 451 35.53 17.35 10.04
N GLU A 452 35.73 16.51 9.01
CA GLU A 452 36.63 15.35 9.08
C GLU A 452 38.07 15.68 8.67
N VAL A 453 38.36 16.86 8.11
CA VAL A 453 39.69 17.18 7.54
C VAL A 453 40.79 17.10 8.61
N GLU A 454 40.57 17.69 9.79
CA GLU A 454 41.53 17.58 10.89
C GLU A 454 41.70 16.15 11.40
N THR A 455 40.59 15.41 11.50
CA THR A 455 40.58 14.01 11.94
C THR A 455 41.36 13.13 10.96
N ILE A 456 41.24 13.40 9.66
CA ILE A 456 42.05 12.76 8.62
C ILE A 456 43.53 13.03 8.86
N ASN A 457 43.91 14.29 9.10
CA ASN A 457 45.30 14.63 9.35
C ASN A 457 45.82 13.97 10.64
N LYS A 458 45.01 13.89 11.69
CA LYS A 458 45.40 13.31 12.99
C LYS A 458 45.48 11.78 12.98
N PHE A 459 44.53 11.10 12.33
CA PHE A 459 44.31 9.65 12.54
C PHE A 459 44.44 8.80 11.27
N LYS A 460 44.50 9.38 10.08
CA LYS A 460 44.65 8.58 8.86
C LYS A 460 46.04 7.96 8.82
N LYS A 461 46.11 6.69 8.44
CA LYS A 461 47.37 5.96 8.37
C LYS A 461 48.07 6.17 7.04
N GLY A 462 49.40 6.13 7.07
CA GLY A 462 50.28 6.11 5.92
C GLY A 462 51.45 5.16 6.14
N LEU A 463 52.32 5.08 5.14
CA LEU A 463 53.57 4.33 5.20
C LEU A 463 54.62 5.12 5.96
N TYR A 464 55.22 4.49 6.96
CA TYR A 464 56.29 5.05 7.78
C TYR A 464 57.48 4.10 7.75
N ALA A 465 58.67 4.64 8.00
CA ALA A 465 59.87 3.83 8.16
C ALA A 465 59.81 3.08 9.50
N LYS A 466 60.00 1.75 9.46
CA LYS A 466 60.14 0.89 10.64
C LYS A 466 61.55 0.94 11.21
N THR A 467 62.53 1.19 10.35
CA THR A 467 63.97 1.32 10.65
C THR A 467 64.54 2.44 9.80
N ASP A 468 65.77 2.90 10.09
CA ASP A 468 66.46 3.88 9.26
C ASP A 468 66.73 3.31 7.85
N ILE A 469 66.30 4.04 6.82
CA ILE A 469 66.51 3.71 5.41
C ILE A 469 67.52 4.70 4.83
N LYS A 470 68.77 4.26 4.62
CA LYS A 470 69.84 5.12 4.10
C LYS A 470 69.60 5.53 2.64
N LYS A 471 70.08 6.73 2.27
CA LYS A 471 70.12 7.19 0.86
C LYS A 471 70.69 6.12 -0.06
N GLY A 472 70.03 5.91 -1.20
CA GLY A 472 70.37 4.92 -2.23
C GLY A 472 69.96 3.49 -1.90
N LYS A 473 69.48 3.19 -0.68
CA LYS A 473 69.05 1.85 -0.29
C LYS A 473 67.71 1.51 -0.96
N ARG A 474 67.58 0.28 -1.46
CA ARG A 474 66.31 -0.25 -1.94
C ARG A 474 65.37 -0.52 -0.76
N ILE A 475 64.16 0.03 -0.81
CA ILE A 475 63.12 -0.11 0.20
C ILE A 475 62.50 -1.50 0.07
N THR A 476 62.42 -2.24 1.17
CA THR A 476 61.72 -3.53 1.27
C THR A 476 60.52 -3.41 2.18
N GLU A 477 59.60 -4.39 2.13
CA GLU A 477 58.39 -4.38 2.95
C GLU A 477 58.71 -4.41 4.45
N GLU A 478 59.76 -5.12 4.85
CA GLU A 478 60.19 -5.23 6.26
C GLU A 478 60.73 -3.91 6.83
N MET A 479 61.14 -2.98 5.96
CA MET A 479 61.57 -1.63 6.34
C MET A 479 60.41 -0.68 6.58
N LEU A 480 59.18 -1.08 6.23
CA LEU A 480 57.99 -0.24 6.30
C LEU A 480 57.07 -0.66 7.45
N THR A 481 56.29 0.29 7.93
CA THR A 481 55.20 0.06 8.88
C THR A 481 54.04 0.99 8.56
N ILE A 482 52.84 0.67 9.04
CA ILE A 482 51.62 1.43 8.77
C ILE A 482 51.14 2.09 10.07
N LYS A 483 51.30 3.41 10.17
CA LYS A 483 50.88 4.20 11.33
C LYS A 483 50.47 5.62 10.92
N GLY A 484 50.00 6.40 11.90
CA GLY A 484 49.63 7.81 11.74
C GLY A 484 50.65 8.74 12.42
N PRO A 485 50.47 10.07 12.34
CA PRO A 485 49.36 10.79 11.71
C PRO A 485 49.35 10.71 10.16
N GLY A 486 48.33 11.29 9.54
CA GLY A 486 48.21 11.38 8.08
C GLY A 486 49.32 12.25 7.47
N GLY A 487 49.51 12.14 6.15
CA GLY A 487 50.51 12.92 5.39
C GLY A 487 51.55 12.07 4.67
N ALA A 488 51.77 10.84 5.13
CA ALA A 488 52.54 9.83 4.41
C ALA A 488 51.80 9.24 3.19
N ILE A 489 52.55 8.61 2.27
CA ILE A 489 51.99 7.78 1.20
C ILE A 489 51.00 6.78 1.79
N LEU A 490 49.82 6.64 1.17
CA LEU A 490 48.79 5.73 1.65
C LEU A 490 49.23 4.26 1.53
N PRO A 491 48.84 3.36 2.46
CA PRO A 491 49.28 1.97 2.43
C PRO A 491 48.89 1.20 1.16
N LYS A 492 47.82 1.61 0.46
CA LYS A 492 47.42 1.04 -0.82
C LYS A 492 48.46 1.21 -1.94
N PHE A 493 49.46 2.06 -1.74
CA PHE A 493 50.57 2.28 -2.67
C PHE A 493 51.85 1.57 -2.24
N MET A 494 51.78 0.62 -1.29
CA MET A 494 52.93 -0.16 -0.82
C MET A 494 53.73 -0.75 -1.98
N ASP A 495 53.06 -1.38 -2.94
CA ASP A 495 53.70 -2.03 -4.10
C ASP A 495 54.46 -1.04 -5.00
N MET A 496 54.09 0.24 -4.96
CA MET A 496 54.80 1.29 -5.70
C MET A 496 56.03 1.81 -4.95
N VAL A 497 56.09 1.59 -3.64
CA VAL A 497 57.20 2.00 -2.75
C VAL A 497 58.22 0.87 -2.61
N VAL A 498 57.75 -0.37 -2.46
CA VAL A 498 58.62 -1.55 -2.36
C VAL A 498 59.41 -1.72 -3.66
N GLY A 499 60.71 -1.92 -3.53
CA GLY A 499 61.63 -2.01 -4.65
C GLY A 499 62.15 -0.67 -5.17
N LYS A 500 61.62 0.47 -4.74
CA LYS A 500 62.20 1.80 -5.03
C LYS A 500 63.45 2.07 -4.21
N SER A 501 64.28 3.01 -4.65
CA SER A 501 65.47 3.44 -3.89
C SER A 501 65.17 4.73 -3.13
N ALA A 502 65.71 4.87 -1.92
CA ALA A 502 65.55 6.09 -1.14
C ALA A 502 66.42 7.23 -1.73
N LYS A 503 65.82 8.37 -2.06
CA LYS A 503 66.51 9.56 -2.59
C LYS A 503 67.38 10.25 -1.55
N GLU A 504 66.98 10.12 -0.29
CA GLU A 504 67.67 10.61 0.90
C GLU A 504 67.53 9.61 2.06
N THR A 505 68.19 9.87 3.18
CA THR A 505 68.05 9.02 4.37
C THR A 505 66.73 9.31 5.06
N ILE A 506 65.90 8.29 5.26
CA ILE A 506 64.62 8.38 5.98
C ILE A 506 64.82 7.71 7.34
N LEU A 507 64.67 8.45 8.43
CA LEU A 507 64.84 7.92 9.78
C LEU A 507 63.67 7.02 10.18
N ALA A 508 63.92 6.08 11.10
CA ALA A 508 62.87 5.29 11.74
C ALA A 508 61.80 6.22 12.32
N ASP A 509 60.53 5.80 12.23
CA ASP A 509 59.37 6.57 12.69
C ASP A 509 59.02 7.82 11.87
N TYR A 510 59.73 8.10 10.77
CA TYR A 510 59.36 9.18 9.84
C TYR A 510 58.43 8.71 8.71
N PRO A 511 57.58 9.60 8.17
CA PRO A 511 56.68 9.28 7.06
C PRO A 511 57.45 9.01 5.77
N ILE A 512 56.99 8.05 4.97
CA ILE A 512 57.43 7.90 3.58
C ILE A 512 56.63 8.87 2.70
N LEU A 513 57.32 9.75 2.00
CA LEU A 513 56.75 10.73 1.06
C LEU A 513 57.17 10.39 -0.37
N TRP A 514 56.41 10.87 -1.36
CA TRP A 514 56.73 10.64 -2.77
C TRP A 514 58.11 11.20 -3.16
N ASP A 515 58.53 12.30 -2.55
CA ASP A 515 59.85 12.91 -2.79
C ASP A 515 61.02 12.09 -2.23
N HIS A 516 60.74 11.13 -1.33
CA HIS A 516 61.76 10.27 -0.74
C HIS A 516 62.18 9.10 -1.66
N ILE A 517 61.49 8.84 -2.78
CA ILE A 517 61.69 7.63 -3.58
C ILE A 517 62.07 7.92 -5.04
N ILE A 518 62.92 7.07 -5.62
CA ILE A 518 63.37 7.08 -7.02
C ILE A 518 63.21 5.68 -7.64
#